data_AF-A0A524K2D6-F1
#
_entry.id   AF-A0A524K2D6-F1
#
_cell.length_a   1.000
_cell.length_b   1.000
_cell.length_c   1.000
_cell.angle_alpha   90.00
_cell.angle_beta   90.00
_cell.angle_gamma   90.00
#
_symmetry.space_group_name_H-M   'P 1'
#
loop_
_entity.id
_entity.type
_entity.pdbx_description
1 polymer ?
#
loop_
_entity_poly.entity_id
_entity_poly.type
_entity_poly.pdbx_seq_one_letter_code
_entity_poly.pdbx_strand_id
1 'polypeptide(L)'
;MRVELTAGRLLCMMDINSGGLQMANHESAVKKHKQDEKKRMVNRINRSKMKNKIKTLKRKISGGEREEAIKLLPGTLSIIDTTMRKGTIHKNTGSRYKSRLHALIKSSEK
;
A
#
# COMPACT_ATOMS: atom_id res chain seq x y z
N MET A 1 8.69 -10.03 -31.92
CA MET A 1 9.90 -9.46 -31.30
C MET A 1 9.77 -9.52 -29.79
N ARG A 2 10.28 -10.60 -29.20
CA ARG A 2 10.36 -10.85 -27.75
C ARG A 2 11.58 -10.11 -27.23
N VAL A 3 11.40 -9.19 -26.30
CA VAL A 3 12.52 -8.53 -25.63
C VAL A 3 12.86 -9.35 -24.38
N GLU A 4 13.85 -10.22 -24.58
CA GLU A 4 14.92 -10.60 -23.64
C GLU A 4 14.66 -10.37 -22.15
N LEU A 5 14.46 -11.48 -21.43
CA LEU A 5 14.70 -11.58 -19.99
C LEU A 5 16.19 -11.35 -19.71
N THR A 6 16.55 -10.17 -19.20
CA THR A 6 17.86 -9.99 -18.56
C THR A 6 17.80 -10.58 -17.15
N ALA A 7 18.07 -11.88 -17.07
CA ALA A 7 18.58 -12.52 -15.87
C ALA A 7 19.91 -11.85 -15.50
N GLY A 8 19.93 -11.16 -14.36
CA GLY A 8 21.07 -10.31 -14.00
C GLY A 8 21.08 -9.85 -12.54
N ARG A 9 20.70 -10.71 -11.58
CA ARG A 9 21.41 -10.81 -10.29
C ARG A 9 21.04 -12.13 -9.60
N LEU A 10 21.75 -13.16 -10.07
CA LEU A 10 21.99 -14.40 -9.36
C LEU A 10 22.53 -14.09 -7.95
N LEU A 11 22.15 -14.95 -7.00
CA LEU A 11 22.83 -15.20 -5.72
C LEU A 11 22.85 -14.07 -4.68
N CYS A 12 21.91 -14.17 -3.72
CA CYS A 12 22.29 -14.21 -2.31
C CYS A 12 21.50 -15.37 -1.69
N MET A 13 21.93 -16.59 -2.01
CA MET A 13 21.36 -17.82 -1.47
C MET A 13 22.42 -18.75 -0.88
N MET A 14 23.61 -18.24 -0.55
CA MET A 14 24.58 -18.96 0.28
C MET A 14 25.32 -17.94 1.13
N ASP A 15 25.03 -17.96 2.42
CA ASP A 15 25.97 -17.76 3.54
C ASP A 15 25.23 -18.19 4.81
N ILE A 16 25.08 -19.51 4.92
CA ILE A 16 24.76 -20.19 6.17
C ILE A 16 26.10 -20.34 6.90
N ASN A 17 26.19 -19.76 8.10
CA ASN A 17 27.27 -19.85 9.09
C ASN A 17 28.59 -19.13 8.79
N SER A 18 28.69 -17.85 9.20
CA SER A 18 29.73 -17.40 10.16
C SER A 18 29.41 -15.99 10.69
N GLY A 19 29.34 -15.81 12.02
CA GLY A 19 29.39 -14.50 12.67
C GLY A 19 28.04 -13.93 13.11
N GLY A 20 27.60 -14.32 14.30
CA GLY A 20 26.38 -13.82 14.93
C GLY A 20 26.41 -12.30 15.14
N LEU A 21 25.55 -11.60 14.41
CA LEU A 21 25.18 -10.22 14.72
C LEU A 21 24.27 -10.20 15.95
N GLN A 22 24.92 -10.11 17.11
CA GLN A 22 24.34 -9.64 18.36
C GLN A 22 23.78 -8.21 18.16
N MET A 23 22.50 -8.08 17.78
CA MET A 23 21.79 -6.79 17.73
C MET A 23 20.54 -6.75 18.62
N ALA A 24 20.07 -7.92 19.09
CA ALA A 24 18.95 -8.04 20.03
C ALA A 24 19.40 -8.88 21.23
N ASN A 25 20.17 -8.26 22.12
CA ASN A 25 20.79 -8.94 23.25
C ASN A 25 19.81 -9.18 24.41
N HIS A 26 18.65 -8.53 24.38
CA HIS A 26 17.61 -8.64 25.40
C HIS A 26 16.37 -9.37 24.84
N GLU A 27 15.82 -10.32 25.59
CA GLU A 27 14.68 -11.15 25.14
C GLU A 27 13.46 -10.32 24.72
N SER A 28 13.24 -9.18 25.38
CA SER A 28 12.17 -8.24 25.00
C SER A 28 12.35 -7.65 23.61
N ALA A 29 13.58 -7.40 23.16
CA ALA A 29 13.88 -6.85 21.84
C ALA A 29 13.58 -7.88 20.74
N VAL A 30 13.95 -9.14 20.95
CA VAL A 30 13.62 -10.26 20.04
C VAL A 30 12.10 -10.41 19.90
N LYS A 31 11.37 -10.31 21.02
CA LYS A 31 9.90 -10.37 21.02
C LYS A 31 9.28 -9.20 20.24
N LYS A 32 9.78 -7.98 20.43
CA LYS A 32 9.30 -6.79 19.71
C LYS A 32 9.55 -6.90 18.22
N HIS A 33 10.73 -7.35 17.81
CA HIS A 33 11.04 -7.58 16.39
C HIS A 33 10.03 -8.49 15.71
N LYS A 34 9.74 -9.66 16.31
CA LYS A 34 8.75 -10.61 15.79
C LYS A 34 7.33 -10.01 15.71
N GLN A 35 6.96 -9.14 16.65
CA GLN A 35 5.66 -8.45 16.61
C GLN A 35 5.60 -7.40 15.50
N ASP A 36 6.69 -6.65 15.32
CA ASP A 36 6.77 -5.59 14.33
C ASP A 36 6.77 -6.14 12.91
N GLU A 37 7.42 -7.27 12.66
CA GLU A 37 7.35 -7.97 11.37
C GLU A 37 5.91 -8.35 11.01
N LYS A 38 5.17 -8.94 11.95
CA LYS A 38 3.75 -9.31 11.76
C LYS A 38 2.90 -8.08 11.46
N LYS A 39 3.04 -7.02 12.26
CA LYS A 39 2.31 -5.75 12.05
C LYS A 39 2.69 -5.10 10.71
N ARG A 40 3.98 -5.13 10.34
CA ARG A 40 4.50 -4.58 9.08
C ARG A 40 3.88 -5.28 7.88
N MET A 41 3.77 -6.61 7.90
CA MET A 41 3.13 -7.38 6.83
C MET A 41 1.66 -6.95 6.64
N VAL A 42 0.87 -6.95 7.72
CA VAL A 42 -0.56 -6.58 7.68
C VAL A 42 -0.75 -5.14 7.20
N ASN A 43 0.05 -4.20 7.72
CA ASN A 43 -0.01 -2.80 7.33
C ASN A 43 0.40 -2.58 5.87
N ARG A 44 1.40 -3.33 5.38
CA ARG A 44 1.83 -3.29 3.98
C ARG A 44 0.68 -3.71 3.06
N ILE A 45 0.00 -4.82 3.38
CA ILE A 45 -1.12 -5.34 2.58
C ILE A 45 -2.28 -4.33 2.56
N ASN A 46 -2.72 -3.84 3.72
CA ASN A 46 -3.83 -2.88 3.81
C ASN A 46 -3.51 -1.58 3.04
N ARG A 47 -2.30 -1.05 3.20
CA ARG A 47 -1.85 0.14 2.48
C ARG A 47 -1.78 -0.07 0.98
N SER A 48 -1.31 -1.24 0.52
CA SER A 48 -1.25 -1.59 -0.90
C SER A 48 -2.64 -1.67 -1.52
N LYS A 49 -3.58 -2.36 -0.87
CA LYS A 49 -4.99 -2.47 -1.30
C LYS A 49 -5.63 -1.09 -1.52
N MET A 50 -5.49 -0.20 -0.53
CA MET A 50 -5.99 1.17 -0.61
C MET A 50 -5.35 1.94 -1.78
N LYS A 51 -4.01 1.92 -1.89
CA LYS A 51 -3.28 2.62 -2.97
C LYS A 51 -3.69 2.12 -4.35
N ASN A 52 -3.86 0.81 -4.53
CA ASN A 52 -4.23 0.22 -5.81
C ASN A 52 -5.61 0.69 -6.26
N LYS A 53 -6.60 0.70 -5.36
CA LYS A 53 -7.96 1.18 -5.68
C LYS A 53 -7.97 2.66 -6.05
N ILE A 54 -7.25 3.48 -5.30
CA ILE A 54 -7.05 4.91 -5.64
C ILE A 54 -6.40 5.06 -7.02
N LYS A 55 -5.39 4.23 -7.34
CA LYS A 55 -4.71 4.25 -8.65
C LYS A 55 -5.66 3.88 -9.79
N THR A 56 -6.50 2.85 -9.60
CA THR A 56 -7.51 2.46 -10.59
C THR A 56 -8.50 3.60 -10.84
N LEU A 57 -9.01 4.22 -9.79
CA LEU A 57 -9.95 5.34 -9.92
C LEU A 57 -9.30 6.52 -10.68
N LYS A 58 -8.07 6.89 -10.32
CA LYS A 58 -7.32 7.94 -11.04
C LYS A 58 -7.11 7.63 -12.51
N ARG A 59 -6.83 6.36 -12.85
CA ARG A 59 -6.67 5.91 -14.25
C ARG A 59 -7.95 6.05 -15.07
N LYS A 60 -9.11 5.74 -14.47
CA LYS A 60 -10.41 5.93 -15.15
C LYS A 60 -10.72 7.40 -15.42
N ILE A 61 -10.44 8.27 -14.43
CA ILE A 61 -10.57 9.72 -14.62
C ILE A 61 -9.67 10.22 -15.75
N SER A 62 -8.40 9.79 -15.79
CA SER A 62 -7.50 10.18 -16.89
C SER A 62 -7.90 9.60 -18.25
N GLY A 63 -8.65 8.49 -18.27
CA GLY A 63 -9.18 7.88 -19.49
C GLY A 63 -10.48 8.53 -20.00
N GLY A 64 -11.03 9.51 -19.28
CA GLY A 64 -12.28 10.19 -19.67
C GLY A 64 -13.58 9.47 -19.30
N GLU A 65 -13.50 8.29 -18.66
CA GLU A 65 -14.66 7.48 -18.26
C GLU A 65 -15.27 7.97 -16.94
N ARG A 66 -16.01 9.07 -16.99
CA ARG A 66 -16.57 9.75 -15.82
C ARG A 66 -17.60 8.91 -15.08
N GLU A 67 -18.54 8.30 -15.79
CA GLU A 67 -19.63 7.54 -15.18
C GLU A 67 -19.11 6.31 -14.41
N GLU A 68 -18.08 5.67 -14.95
CA GLU A 68 -17.44 4.54 -14.30
C GLU A 68 -16.65 4.96 -13.06
N ALA A 69 -16.04 6.15 -13.08
CA ALA A 69 -15.35 6.69 -11.91
C ALA A 69 -16.33 6.98 -10.75
N ILE A 70 -17.53 7.49 -11.06
CA ILE A 70 -18.59 7.73 -10.07
C ILE A 70 -19.07 6.41 -9.45
N LYS A 71 -19.30 5.38 -10.27
CA LYS A 71 -19.68 4.03 -9.79
C LYS A 71 -18.61 3.41 -8.88
N LEU A 72 -17.32 3.65 -9.15
CA LEU A 72 -16.20 3.08 -8.38
C LEU A 72 -15.87 3.87 -7.09
N LEU A 73 -16.34 5.11 -6.98
CA LEU A 73 -16.10 5.99 -5.83
C LEU A 73 -16.54 5.38 -4.48
N PRO A 74 -17.80 4.91 -4.28
CA PRO A 74 -18.25 4.39 -2.98
C PRO A 74 -17.41 3.19 -2.51
N GLY A 75 -17.06 2.28 -3.43
CA GLY A 75 -16.19 1.14 -3.11
C GLY A 75 -14.79 1.58 -2.68
N THR A 76 -14.27 2.66 -3.28
CA THR A 76 -12.96 3.22 -2.91
C THR A 76 -13.00 3.89 -1.53
N LEU A 77 -14.07 4.64 -1.24
CA LEU A 77 -14.25 5.31 0.06
C LEU A 77 -14.37 4.28 1.20
N SER A 78 -15.14 3.21 1.01
CA SER A 78 -15.29 2.12 1.98
C SER A 78 -13.95 1.46 2.35
N ILE A 79 -13.06 1.28 1.36
CA ILE A 79 -11.73 0.72 1.59
C ILE A 79 -10.85 1.69 2.39
N ILE A 80 -10.92 2.99 2.12
CA ILE A 80 -10.19 4.01 2.89
C ILE A 80 -10.64 3.98 4.36
N ASP A 81 -11.94 3.96 4.60
CA ASP A 81 -12.52 3.93 5.95
C ASP A 81 -12.19 2.65 6.72
N THR A 82 -12.23 1.50 6.04
CA THR A 82 -11.79 0.24 6.63
C THR A 82 -10.31 0.28 7.01
N THR A 83 -9.47 0.93 6.18
CA THR A 83 -8.02 1.05 6.43
C THR A 83 -7.74 2.01 7.59
N MET A 84 -8.55 3.06 7.77
CA MET A 84 -8.54 3.95 8.93
C MET A 84 -8.95 3.21 10.21
N ARG A 85 -10.06 2.47 10.17
CA ARG A 85 -10.56 1.69 11.31
C ARG A 85 -9.56 0.64 11.79
N LYS A 86 -8.81 0.02 10.86
CA LYS A 86 -7.72 -0.92 11.17
C LYS A 86 -6.46 -0.25 11.73
N GLY A 87 -6.38 1.09 11.77
CA GLY A 87 -5.24 1.83 12.30
C GLY A 87 -4.00 1.85 11.39
N THR A 88 -4.10 1.39 10.14
CA THR A 88 -2.96 1.43 9.20
C THR A 88 -2.66 2.86 8.74
N ILE A 89 -3.67 3.74 8.73
CA ILE A 89 -3.55 5.18 8.45
C ILE A 89 -4.28 6.01 9.50
N HIS A 90 -3.78 7.20 9.80
CA HIS A 90 -4.42 8.14 10.72
C HIS A 90 -5.70 8.74 10.11
N LYS A 91 -6.66 9.12 10.98
CA LYS A 91 -7.95 9.72 10.59
C LYS A 91 -7.80 10.90 9.62
N ASN A 92 -6.91 11.85 9.95
CA ASN A 92 -6.67 13.04 9.11
C ASN A 92 -6.12 12.66 7.73
N THR A 93 -5.27 11.62 7.67
CA THR A 93 -4.72 11.15 6.39
C THR A 93 -5.82 10.55 5.51
N GLY A 94 -6.75 9.80 6.09
CA GLY A 94 -7.94 9.32 5.39
C GLY A 94 -8.82 10.45 4.88
N SER A 95 -9.14 11.43 5.73
CA SER A 95 -9.93 12.61 5.34
C SER A 95 -9.30 13.40 4.19
N ARG A 96 -7.96 13.55 4.19
CA ARG A 96 -7.23 14.17 3.07
C ARG A 96 -7.42 13.40 1.76
N TYR A 97 -7.38 12.07 1.80
CA TYR A 97 -7.62 11.27 0.59
C TYR A 97 -9.04 11.44 0.07
N LYS A 98 -10.05 11.41 0.94
CA LYS A 98 -11.45 11.63 0.53
C LYS A 98 -11.62 12.99 -0.15
N SER A 99 -11.17 14.06 0.51
CA SER A 99 -11.25 15.43 -0.02
C SER A 99 -10.60 15.55 -1.41
N ARG A 100 -9.39 14.99 -1.59
CA ARG A 100 -8.69 15.01 -2.88
C ARG A 100 -9.43 14.25 -3.98
N LEU A 101 -10.05 13.11 -3.67
CA LEU A 101 -10.80 12.33 -4.66
C LEU A 101 -12.06 13.07 -5.12
N HIS A 102 -12.78 13.71 -4.19
CA HIS A 102 -13.93 14.54 -4.54
C HIS A 102 -13.51 15.76 -5.37
N ALA A 103 -12.41 16.43 -5.01
CA ALA A 103 -11.89 17.55 -5.77
C ALA A 103 -11.52 17.17 -7.21
N LEU A 104 -10.93 15.98 -7.42
CA LEU A 104 -10.59 15.48 -8.75
C LEU A 104 -11.82 15.22 -9.63
N ILE A 105 -12.89 14.65 -9.06
CA ILE A 105 -14.13 14.41 -9.82
C ILE A 105 -14.79 15.74 -10.17
N LYS A 106 -14.83 16.67 -9.21
CA LYS A 106 -15.37 18.03 -9.41
C LYS A 106 -14.58 18.84 -10.44
N SER A 107 -13.25 18.75 -10.45
CA SER A 107 -12.45 19.46 -11.46
C SER A 107 -12.69 18.94 -12.86
N SER A 108 -13.08 17.67 -12.99
CA SER A 108 -13.40 17.02 -14.26
C SER A 108 -14.85 17.29 -14.74
N GLU A 109 -15.58 18.17 -14.04
CA GLU A 109 -16.95 18.62 -14.41
C GLU A 109 -16.95 19.85 -15.31
N LYS A 110 -15.83 20.58 -15.35
CA LYS A 110 -15.63 21.74 -16.22
C LYS A 110 -14.94 21.32 -17.50
#